data_AF-A0A0A6CY10-F1
#
_entry.id   AF-A0A0A6CY10-F1
#
_cell.length_a   1.000
_cell.length_b   1.000
_cell.length_c   1.000
_cell.angle_alpha   90.00
_cell.angle_beta   90.00
_cell.angle_gamma   90.00
#
_symmetry.space_group_name_H-M   'P 1'
#
loop_
_entity.id
_entity.type
_entity.pdbx_description
1 polymer ?
#
loop_
_entity_poly.entity_id
_entity_poly.type
_entity_poly.pdbx_seq_one_letter_code
_entity_poly.pdbx_strand_id
1 'polypeptide(L)'
;MLQGLSAKVLVPIILSGIDLRGQTDVAVTSGAGKTLTFTGSPTGKVEGQFFSLVSNGVRYLHQITTISGNTISFQPSLKVALKGGEVLEFAAPMIEGFLEGSEQSFTVGLAENLGLSFKVNESQ
;
A
#
# COMPACT_ATOMS: atom_id res chain seq x y z
N MET A 1 5.45 0.55 -25.98
CA MET A 1 4.12 0.63 -25.31
C MET A 1 4.35 1.15 -23.89
N LEU A 2 3.61 2.18 -23.47
CA LEU A 2 3.78 2.77 -22.14
C LEU A 2 3.20 1.83 -21.09
N GLN A 3 4.02 1.36 -20.15
CA GLN A 3 3.55 0.55 -19.02
C GLN A 3 2.55 1.39 -18.20
N GLY A 4 1.40 0.81 -17.84
CA GLY A 4 0.34 1.49 -17.07
C GLY A 4 -1.04 1.54 -17.74
N LEU A 5 -1.13 1.36 -19.07
CA LEU A 5 -2.40 1.27 -19.81
C LEU A 5 -2.88 -0.18 -20.04
N SER A 6 -1.96 -1.15 -20.04
CA SER A 6 -2.26 -2.58 -20.18
C SER A 6 -1.62 -3.46 -19.09
N ALA A 7 -0.79 -2.86 -18.24
CA ALA A 7 -0.03 -3.53 -17.18
C ALA A 7 -0.12 -2.67 -15.91
N LYS A 8 -0.33 -3.29 -14.75
CA LYS A 8 -0.44 -2.60 -13.46
C LYS A 8 0.87 -1.89 -13.12
N VAL A 9 0.77 -0.75 -12.45
CA VAL A 9 1.90 0.04 -11.95
C VAL A 9 2.03 -0.19 -10.45
N LEU A 10 3.28 -0.38 -10.00
CA LEU A 10 3.65 -0.38 -8.59
C LEU A 10 4.20 0.99 -8.22
N VAL A 11 3.58 1.64 -7.25
CA VAL A 11 4.02 2.97 -6.77
C VAL A 11 4.40 2.85 -5.29
N PRO A 12 5.64 3.22 -4.91
CA PRO A 12 6.04 3.26 -3.51
C PRO A 12 5.29 4.37 -2.78
N ILE A 13 4.80 4.08 -1.58
CA ILE A 13 4.18 5.07 -0.72
C ILE A 13 5.26 5.68 0.18
N ILE A 14 5.49 6.98 0.01
CA ILE A 14 6.40 7.75 0.86
C ILE A 14 5.55 8.63 1.75
N LEU A 15 5.61 8.44 3.07
CA LEU A 15 4.95 9.32 4.03
C LEU A 15 5.94 10.30 4.65
N SER A 16 5.55 11.57 4.67
CA SER A 16 6.26 12.60 5.44
C SER A 16 6.05 12.32 6.93
N GLY A 17 7.15 12.26 7.70
CA GLY A 17 7.11 12.09 9.16
C GLY A 17 7.11 10.65 9.67
N ILE A 18 7.12 9.63 8.80
CA ILE A 18 7.29 8.23 9.20
C ILE A 18 8.67 7.74 8.75
N ASP A 19 9.50 7.29 9.70
CA ASP A 19 10.77 6.67 9.39
C ASP A 19 10.58 5.19 9.06
N LEU A 20 10.85 4.84 7.81
CA LEU A 20 10.80 3.45 7.33
C LEU A 20 12.12 2.71 7.57
N ARG A 21 13.19 3.39 8.01
CA ARG A 21 14.48 2.76 8.26
C ARG A 21 14.37 1.75 9.41
N GLY A 22 14.86 0.54 9.17
CA GLY A 22 14.83 -0.55 10.15
C GLY A 22 13.46 -1.22 10.33
N GLN A 23 12.43 -0.78 9.59
CA GLN A 23 11.18 -1.53 9.49
C GLN A 23 11.44 -2.88 8.83
N THR A 24 10.71 -3.88 9.29
CA THR A 24 10.76 -5.24 8.74
C THR A 24 9.38 -5.70 8.34
N ASP A 25 9.37 -6.39 7.20
CA ASP A 25 8.20 -7.09 6.70
C ASP A 25 7.94 -8.31 7.58
N VAL A 26 6.67 -8.68 7.70
CA VAL A 26 6.21 -9.73 8.60
C VAL A 26 5.19 -10.62 7.89
N ALA A 27 5.04 -11.85 8.35
CA ALA A 27 4.02 -12.75 7.81
C ALA A 27 2.74 -12.65 8.65
N VAL A 28 1.59 -12.56 7.98
CA VAL A 28 0.27 -12.62 8.60
C VAL A 28 0.04 -14.00 9.21
N THR A 29 -0.59 -14.04 10.38
CA THR A 29 -1.01 -15.29 11.04
C THR A 29 -2.49 -15.54 10.78
N SER A 30 -3.33 -14.53 10.99
CA SER A 30 -4.77 -14.58 10.79
C SER A 30 -5.35 -13.17 10.73
N GLY A 31 -6.58 -13.01 10.23
CA GLY A 31 -7.26 -11.72 10.22
C GLY A 31 -8.57 -11.77 9.43
N ALA A 32 -9.41 -10.77 9.66
CA ALA A 32 -10.66 -10.57 8.95
C ALA A 32 -11.11 -9.10 9.08
N GLY A 33 -11.86 -8.62 8.09
CA GLY A 33 -12.40 -7.26 8.12
C GLY A 33 -11.29 -6.21 8.22
N LYS A 34 -11.16 -5.56 9.39
CA LYS A 34 -10.22 -4.47 9.66
C LYS A 34 -9.10 -4.82 10.64
N THR A 35 -8.94 -6.10 10.96
CA THR A 35 -7.99 -6.53 11.98
C THR A 35 -7.21 -7.74 11.49
N LEU A 36 -5.91 -7.75 11.76
CA LEU A 36 -5.04 -8.89 11.50
C LEU A 36 -4.06 -9.08 12.65
N THR A 37 -3.50 -10.27 12.72
CA THR A 37 -2.36 -10.63 13.57
C THR A 37 -1.19 -11.07 12.70
N PHE A 38 0.03 -10.81 13.14
CA PHE A 38 1.24 -11.18 12.41
C PHE A 38 2.31 -11.79 13.31
N THR A 39 3.27 -12.47 12.68
CA THR A 39 4.46 -13.04 13.33
C THR A 39 5.61 -12.02 13.39
N GLY A 40 6.42 -12.05 14.45
CA GLY A 40 7.57 -11.14 14.60
C GLY A 40 7.30 -10.02 15.61
N SER A 41 8.16 -9.00 15.62
CA SER A 41 8.05 -7.92 16.61
C SER A 41 7.15 -6.79 16.12
N PRO A 42 6.23 -6.27 16.96
CA PRO A 42 5.52 -5.03 16.66
C PRO A 42 6.39 -3.78 16.86
N THR A 43 7.57 -3.91 17.48
CA THR A 43 8.48 -2.79 17.72
C THR A 43 8.79 -2.03 16.44
N GLY A 44 8.67 -0.71 16.51
CA GLY A 44 8.91 0.19 15.37
C GLY A 44 7.66 0.46 14.53
N LYS A 45 6.65 -0.41 14.55
CA LYS A 45 5.38 -0.14 13.84
C LYS A 45 4.61 0.94 14.60
N VAL A 46 4.01 1.88 13.86
CA VAL A 46 3.28 3.02 14.45
C VAL A 46 1.90 3.20 13.83
N GLU A 47 0.97 3.74 14.62
CA GLU A 47 -0.34 4.17 14.11
C GLU A 47 -0.15 5.24 13.03
N GLY A 48 -0.97 5.18 11.98
CA GLY A 48 -0.82 6.03 10.80
C GLY A 48 0.16 5.51 9.74
N GLN A 49 0.99 4.50 10.05
CA GLN A 49 1.87 3.88 9.08
C GLN A 49 1.09 3.07 8.05
N PHE A 50 1.55 3.15 6.80
CA PHE A 50 1.05 2.31 5.71
C PHE A 50 1.80 0.97 5.64
N PHE A 51 1.08 -0.06 5.25
CA PHE A 51 1.64 -1.36 4.88
C PHE A 51 0.91 -1.92 3.67
N SER A 52 1.59 -2.78 2.92
CA SER A 52 0.97 -3.53 1.83
C SER A 52 0.76 -4.97 2.24
N LEU A 53 -0.46 -5.47 2.12
CA LEU A 53 -0.74 -6.90 2.18
C LEU A 53 -0.46 -7.50 0.80
N VAL A 54 0.47 -8.45 0.71
CA VAL A 54 0.76 -9.21 -0.50
C VAL A 54 -0.01 -10.53 -0.46
N SER A 55 -1.05 -10.66 -1.29
CA SER A 55 -1.82 -11.91 -1.42
C SER A 55 -1.92 -12.32 -2.88
N ASN A 56 -1.51 -13.56 -3.18
CA ASN A 56 -1.43 -14.12 -4.53
C ASN A 56 -0.69 -13.21 -5.54
N GLY A 57 0.35 -12.50 -5.08
CA GLY A 57 1.14 -11.57 -5.90
C GLY A 57 0.51 -10.19 -6.11
N VAL A 58 -0.66 -9.92 -5.54
CA VAL A 58 -1.32 -8.60 -5.57
C VAL A 58 -1.10 -7.87 -4.26
N ARG A 59 -0.79 -6.58 -4.33
CA ARG A 59 -0.64 -5.70 -3.18
C ARG A 59 -1.90 -4.90 -2.88
N TYR A 60 -2.33 -4.92 -1.62
CA TYR A 60 -3.43 -4.13 -1.09
C TYR A 60 -2.89 -3.14 -0.07
N LEU A 61 -3.12 -1.85 -0.26
CA LEU A 61 -2.59 -0.82 0.63
C LEU A 61 -3.53 -0.61 1.82
N HIS A 62 -2.97 -0.63 3.03
CA HIS A 62 -3.69 -0.37 4.26
C HIS A 62 -2.92 0.62 5.15
N GLN A 63 -3.64 1.35 5.99
CA GLN A 63 -3.10 2.24 7.00
C GLN A 63 -3.46 1.72 8.40
N ILE A 64 -2.46 1.61 9.27
CA ILE A 64 -2.66 1.22 10.67
C ILE A 64 -3.47 2.30 11.40
N THR A 65 -4.51 1.89 12.12
CA THR A 65 -5.28 2.76 13.01
C THR A 65 -4.97 2.49 14.47
N THR A 66 -4.62 1.25 14.84
CA THR A 66 -4.30 0.88 16.21
C THR A 66 -3.34 -0.29 16.26
N ILE A 67 -2.43 -0.29 17.23
CA ILE A 67 -1.49 -1.40 17.48
C ILE A 67 -1.68 -1.92 18.90
N SER A 68 -1.90 -3.23 19.03
CA SER A 68 -2.01 -3.92 20.32
C SER A 68 -1.21 -5.22 20.27
N GLY A 69 0.06 -5.15 20.64
CA GLY A 69 1.00 -6.26 20.47
C GLY A 69 1.11 -6.64 19.00
N ASN A 70 0.97 -7.93 18.69
CA ASN A 70 1.00 -8.46 17.32
C ASN A 70 -0.30 -8.27 16.53
N THR A 71 -1.31 -7.65 17.13
CA THR A 71 -2.58 -7.35 16.49
C THR A 71 -2.58 -5.90 16.01
N ILE A 72 -2.95 -5.69 14.76
CA ILE A 72 -3.17 -4.34 14.21
C ILE A 72 -4.59 -4.21 13.68
N SER A 73 -5.18 -3.05 13.96
CA SER A 73 -6.38 -2.58 13.28
C SER A 73 -5.97 -1.60 12.19
N PHE A 74 -6.72 -1.59 11.08
CA PHE A 74 -6.36 -0.83 9.90
C PHE A 74 -7.56 -0.45 9.04
N GLN A 75 -7.31 0.38 8.04
CA GLN A 75 -8.26 0.75 7.00
C GLN A 75 -7.58 0.85 5.61
N PRO A 76 -8.31 0.63 4.50
CA PRO A 76 -9.67 0.08 4.43
C PRO A 76 -9.73 -1.40 4.85
N SER A 77 -10.93 -1.98 4.92
CA SER A 77 -11.09 -3.42 5.23
C SER A 77 -10.43 -4.31 4.18
N LEU A 78 -10.05 -5.53 4.55
CA LEU A 78 -9.54 -6.55 3.66
C LEU A 78 -10.49 -6.78 2.47
N LYS A 79 -9.90 -6.81 1.27
CA LYS A 79 -10.59 -7.13 0.02
C LYS A 79 -10.52 -8.61 -0.34
N VAL A 80 -9.64 -9.36 0.34
CA VAL A 80 -9.38 -10.78 0.11
C VAL A 80 -9.40 -11.55 1.43
N ALA A 81 -9.81 -12.81 1.37
CA ALA A 81 -9.68 -13.72 2.50
C ALA A 81 -8.21 -14.12 2.69
N LEU A 82 -7.75 -14.11 3.93
CA LEU A 82 -6.39 -14.52 4.29
C LEU A 82 -6.31 -16.04 4.42
N LYS A 83 -5.20 -16.62 3.97
CA LYS A 83 -4.84 -18.03 4.12
C LYS A 83 -3.82 -18.24 5.25
N GLY A 84 -3.17 -17.18 5.71
CA GLY A 84 -2.03 -17.26 6.62
C GLY A 84 -0.71 -17.39 5.84
N GLY A 85 0.32 -16.69 6.31
CA GLY A 85 1.63 -16.63 5.66
C GLY A 85 1.78 -15.55 4.59
N GLU A 86 0.71 -14.81 4.24
CA GLU A 86 0.82 -13.62 3.40
C GLU A 86 1.80 -12.60 3.99
N VAL A 87 2.51 -11.87 3.13
CA VAL A 87 3.50 -10.88 3.55
C VAL A 87 2.82 -9.54 3.79
N LEU A 88 3.20 -8.89 4.89
CA LEU A 88 2.90 -7.50 5.17
C LEU A 88 4.18 -6.69 4.97
N GLU A 89 4.20 -5.88 3.91
CA GLU A 89 5.34 -5.02 3.57
C GLU A 89 5.26 -3.71 4.35
N PHE A 90 6.14 -3.55 5.34
CA PHE A 90 6.29 -2.34 6.17
C PHE A 90 7.55 -1.55 5.82
N ALA A 91 8.58 -2.22 5.30
CA ALA A 91 9.85 -1.59 4.95
C ALA A 91 9.72 -0.73 3.69
N ALA A 92 8.88 -1.15 2.75
CA ALA A 92 8.63 -0.47 1.49
C ALA A 92 7.17 -0.69 1.03
N PRO A 93 6.17 -0.08 1.70
CA PRO A 93 4.78 -0.22 1.29
C PRO A 93 4.58 0.32 -0.13
N MET A 94 3.90 -0.47 -0.95
CA MET A 94 3.54 -0.12 -2.32
C MET A 94 2.04 -0.25 -2.57
N ILE A 95 1.51 0.62 -3.43
CA ILE A 95 0.19 0.46 -4.02
C ILE A 95 0.31 -0.11 -5.43
N GLU A 96 -0.58 -1.04 -5.77
CA GLU A 96 -0.69 -1.64 -7.10
C GLU A 96 -2.01 -1.22 -7.75
N GLY A 97 -1.96 -0.67 -8.96
CA GLY A 97 -3.17 -0.22 -9.66
C GLY A 97 -2.93 0.07 -11.14
N PHE A 98 -3.99 0.50 -11.84
CA PHE A 98 -3.90 1.00 -13.21
C PHE A 98 -3.81 2.53 -13.20
N LEU A 99 -3.18 3.11 -14.22
CA LEU A 99 -3.26 4.55 -14.45
C LEU A 99 -4.63 4.85 -15.08
N GLU A 100 -5.46 5.66 -14.40
CA GLU A 100 -6.69 6.18 -14.99
C GLU A 100 -6.42 7.54 -15.65
N GLY A 101 -6.82 7.69 -16.93
CA GLY A 101 -6.68 8.91 -17.71
C GLY A 101 -6.17 8.65 -19.14
N SER A 102 -6.99 8.92 -20.15
CA SER A 102 -6.61 8.86 -21.57
C SER A 102 -6.21 10.23 -22.15
N GLU A 103 -5.87 11.20 -21.31
CA GLU A 103 -5.46 12.53 -21.78
C GLU A 103 -3.97 12.53 -22.09
N GLN A 104 -3.64 11.96 -23.25
CA GLN A 104 -2.28 11.97 -23.80
C GLN A 104 -2.03 13.25 -24.60
N SER A 105 -2.34 14.43 -24.02
CA SER A 105 -1.93 15.71 -24.58
C SER A 105 -1.18 16.52 -23.52
N PHE A 106 0.15 16.37 -23.50
CA PHE A 106 1.01 17.41 -22.96
C PHE A 106 1.33 18.36 -24.10
N THR A 107 0.85 19.61 -24.04
CA THR A 107 1.45 20.67 -24.84
C THR A 107 2.58 21.23 -23.99
N VAL A 108 3.83 21.14 -24.45
CA VAL A 108 4.98 21.76 -23.77
C VAL A 108 4.85 23.27 -23.95
N GLY A 109 4.06 23.91 -23.09
CA GLY A 109 4.10 25.35 -22.86
C GLY A 109 5.08 25.64 -21.73
N LEU A 110 5.89 26.69 -21.88
CA LEU A 110 6.85 27.20 -20.88
C LEU A 110 6.19 27.78 -19.61
N ALA A 111 4.97 27.36 -19.28
CA ALA A 111 4.25 27.79 -18.10
C ALA A 111 3.97 26.58 -17.21
N GLU A 112 4.92 26.35 -16.31
CA GLU A 112 4.70 25.87 -14.95
C GLU A 112 3.96 24.53 -14.79
N ASN A 113 4.73 23.50 -14.40
CA ASN A 113 4.24 22.22 -13.88
C ASN A 113 3.50 22.40 -12.53
N LEU A 114 2.43 23.19 -12.51
CA LEU A 114 1.53 23.31 -11.38
C LEU A 114 0.39 22.31 -11.55
N GLY A 115 0.38 21.27 -10.69
CA GLY A 115 -0.82 20.47 -10.46
C GLY A 115 -0.92 19.14 -11.20
N LEU A 116 0.19 18.41 -11.39
CA LEU A 116 0.10 16.99 -11.71
C LEU A 116 -0.55 16.25 -10.53
N SER A 117 -1.85 15.97 -10.64
CA SER A 117 -2.62 15.19 -9.68
C SER A 117 -3.08 13.91 -10.38
N PHE A 118 -2.62 12.75 -9.91
CA PHE A 118 -3.15 11.47 -10.37
C PHE A 118 -3.95 10.83 -9.24
N LYS A 119 -5.08 10.20 -9.60
CA LYS A 119 -5.92 9.45 -8.68
C LYS A 119 -5.80 7.98 -9.06
N VAL A 120 -5.35 7.16 -8.11
CA VAL A 120 -5.31 5.70 -8.27
C VAL A 120 -6.56 5.13 -7.63
N ASN A 121 -7.42 4.49 -8.42
CA ASN A 121 -8.52 3.69 -7.90
C ASN A 121 -8.11 2.20 -7.93
N GLU A 122 -8.19 1.51 -6.78
CA GLU A 122 -7.96 0.06 -6.72
C GLU A 122 -9.10 -0.68 -7.46
N SER A 123 -8.78 -1.56 -8.42
CA SER A 123 -9.76 -2.44 -9.08
C SER A 123 -9.65 -3.89 -8.56
N GLN A 124 -10.80 -4.56 -8.41
CA GLN A 124 -10.88 -6.01 -8.10
C GLN A 124 -10.75 -6.86 -9.36
#